data_AF-A0A3S5CB00-F1
#
_entry.id   AF-A0A3S5CB00-F1
#
_cell.length_a   1.000
_cell.length_b   1.000
_cell.length_c   1.000
_cell.angle_alpha   90.00
_cell.angle_beta   90.00
_cell.angle_gamma   90.00
#
_symmetry.space_group_name_H-M   'P 1'
#
loop_
_entity.id
_entity.type
_entity.pdbx_description
1 polymer ?
#
loop_
_entity_poly.entity_id
_entity_poly.type
_entity_poly.pdbx_seq_one_letter_code
_entity_poly.pdbx_strand_id
1 'polypeptide(L)'
;MEVSSRGLCQPERRIKTKRIFGSIHPFYQVDIVLPKDMVLREAHDIGETLQKKIERLENVERAFVHLDYEFAHHPTSEHKVV
;
A
#
# COMPACT_ATOMS: atom_id res chain seq x y z
N MET A 1 27.06 -10.10 28.62
CA MET A 1 25.88 -9.36 29.11
C MET A 1 26.09 -7.90 28.77
N GLU A 2 25.45 -7.42 27.70
CA GLU A 2 25.14 -6.01 27.53
C GLU A 2 23.88 -5.99 26.67
N VAL A 3 22.80 -5.46 27.23
CA VAL A 3 21.48 -5.38 26.63
C VAL A 3 21.00 -3.94 26.77
N SER A 4 20.27 -3.47 25.76
CA SER A 4 19.45 -2.25 25.75
C SER A 4 20.22 -0.96 25.42
N SER A 5 19.83 -0.14 24.43
CA SER A 5 18.45 0.29 24.20
C SER A 5 18.29 1.12 22.89
N ARG A 6 17.08 1.06 22.31
CA ARG A 6 16.41 2.01 21.36
C ARG A 6 16.81 1.87 19.88
N GLY A 7 15.93 1.61 18.92
CA GLY A 7 14.47 1.55 18.89
C GLY A 7 14.04 1.62 17.42
N LEU A 8 13.08 0.77 17.03
CA LEU A 8 12.53 0.54 15.70
C LEU A 8 12.44 1.80 14.81
N CYS A 9 13.15 1.81 13.68
CA CYS A 9 12.76 2.62 12.53
C CYS A 9 11.86 1.77 11.63
N GLN A 10 10.67 1.47 12.12
CA GLN A 10 9.60 0.93 11.29
C GLN A 10 8.61 2.08 11.11
N PRO A 11 8.47 2.69 9.92
CA PRO A 11 7.26 3.46 9.63
C PRO A 11 6.14 2.44 9.48
N GLU A 12 5.54 2.05 10.61
CA GLU A 12 4.78 0.80 10.75
C GLU A 12 3.56 0.72 9.83
N ARG A 13 3.10 1.86 9.29
CA ARG A 13 2.04 1.96 8.30
C ARG A 13 2.28 3.21 7.45
N ARG A 14 2.56 3.04 6.16
CA ARG A 14 2.68 4.16 5.21
C ARG A 14 1.67 3.94 4.08
N ILE A 15 0.84 4.94 3.85
CA ILE A 15 -0.13 4.97 2.75
C ILE A 15 0.40 5.96 1.73
N LYS A 16 0.67 5.50 0.52
CA LYS A 16 0.91 6.34 -0.64
C LYS A 16 -0.33 6.29 -1.51
N THR A 17 -0.87 7.44 -1.86
CA THR A 17 -1.99 7.54 -2.80
C THR A 17 -1.53 8.29 -4.03
N LYS A 18 -1.69 7.68 -5.19
CA LYS A 18 -1.46 8.28 -6.49
C LYS A 18 -2.79 8.37 -7.23
N ARG A 19 -3.12 9.56 -7.72
CA ARG A 19 -4.25 9.78 -8.61
C ARG A 19 -3.78 9.69 -10.05
N ILE A 20 -4.43 8.86 -10.84
CA ILE A 20 -4.18 8.71 -12.27
C ILE A 20 -5.41 9.30 -12.99
N PHE A 21 -5.20 10.34 -13.78
CA PHE A 21 -6.30 10.97 -14.52
C PHE A 21 -6.63 10.13 -15.76
N GLY A 22 -7.84 9.57 -15.80
CA GLY A 22 -8.42 8.96 -16.99
C GLY A 22 -9.16 9.99 -17.85
N SER A 23 -9.61 9.58 -19.05
CA SER A 23 -10.25 10.46 -20.02
C SER A 23 -11.62 11.02 -19.60
N ILE A 24 -12.34 10.33 -18.70
CA ILE A 24 -13.69 10.72 -18.26
C ILE A 24 -13.78 10.72 -16.73
N HIS A 25 -13.30 9.67 -16.06
CA HIS A 25 -13.21 9.59 -14.61
C HIS A 25 -11.77 9.26 -14.16
N PRO A 26 -11.33 9.72 -12.98
CA PRO A 26 -10.01 9.41 -12.45
C PRO A 26 -9.95 7.99 -11.87
N PHE A 27 -8.79 7.36 -12.04
CA PHE A 27 -8.39 6.14 -11.36
C PHE A 27 -7.52 6.49 -10.15
N TYR A 28 -7.56 5.63 -9.13
CA TYR A 28 -6.69 5.77 -7.96
C TYR A 28 -5.83 4.53 -7.81
N GLN A 29 -4.53 4.73 -7.58
CA GLN A 29 -3.62 3.69 -7.11
C GLN A 29 -3.22 4.02 -5.68
N VAL A 30 -3.36 3.05 -4.78
CA VAL A 30 -3.00 3.20 -3.37
C VAL A 30 -2.04 2.10 -2.98
N ASP A 31 -0.85 2.48 -2.55
CA ASP A 31 0.16 1.55 -2.05
C ASP A 31 0.17 1.65 -0.52
N ILE A 32 -0.09 0.55 0.17
CA ILE A 32 -0.06 0.48 1.64
C ILE A 32 1.01 -0.49 2.11
N VAL A 33 1.82 -0.03 3.06
CA VAL A 33 2.81 -0.89 3.71
C VAL A 33 2.18 -1.52 4.94
N LEU A 34 2.16 -2.85 4.97
CA LEU A 34 1.68 -3.69 6.06
C LEU A 34 2.84 -4.44 6.74
N PRO A 35 2.67 -4.88 8.00
CA PRO A 35 3.65 -5.71 8.67
C PRO A 35 3.90 -7.02 7.91
N LYS A 36 5.16 -7.44 7.77
CA LYS A 36 5.54 -8.68 7.07
C LYS A 36 4.97 -9.94 7.73
N ASP A 37 4.75 -9.87 9.04
CA ASP A 37 4.21 -10.94 9.89
C ASP A 37 2.67 -10.96 9.93
N MET A 38 2.00 -10.01 9.27
CA MET A 38 0.54 -9.99 9.17
C MET A 38 0.02 -11.20 8.40
N VAL A 39 -1.07 -11.80 8.88
CA VAL A 39 -1.70 -12.94 8.21
C VAL A 39 -2.29 -12.49 6.87
N LEU A 40 -2.09 -13.29 5.82
CA LEU A 40 -2.57 -12.96 4.47
C LEU A 40 -4.06 -12.62 4.42
N ARG A 41 -4.88 -13.30 5.24
CA ARG A 41 -6.30 -13.00 5.38
C ARG A 41 -6.53 -11.58 5.87
N GLU A 42 -5.84 -11.17 6.93
CA GLU A 42 -5.99 -9.81 7.49
C GLU A 42 -5.51 -8.76 6.51
N ALA A 43 -4.38 -9.01 5.83
CA ALA A 43 -3.86 -8.13 4.80
C ALA A 43 -4.86 -7.99 3.64
N HIS A 44 -5.44 -9.10 3.18
CA HIS A 44 -6.48 -9.12 2.15
C HIS A 44 -7.71 -8.30 2.58
N ASP A 45 -8.22 -8.54 3.79
CA ASP A 45 -9.42 -7.87 4.27
C ASP A 45 -9.20 -6.36 4.41
N ILE A 46 -8.01 -5.92 4.79
CA ILE A 46 -7.60 -4.50 4.80
C ILE A 46 -7.60 -3.92 3.39
N GLY A 47 -6.94 -4.59 2.43
CA GLY A 47 -6.84 -4.15 1.04
C GLY A 47 -8.20 -4.05 0.36
N GLU A 48 -9.02 -5.09 0.49
CA GLU A 48 -10.37 -5.16 -0.09
C GLU A 48 -11.28 -4.08 0.53
N THR A 49 -11.22 -3.89 1.85
CA THR A 49 -11.99 -2.85 2.52
C THR A 49 -11.59 -1.45 2.05
N LEU A 50 -10.29 -1.21 1.86
CA LEU A 50 -9.78 0.07 1.37
C LEU A 50 -10.21 0.34 -0.07
N GLN A 51 -10.08 -0.66 -0.95
CA GLN A 51 -10.53 -0.57 -2.33
C GLN A 51 -12.03 -0.22 -2.41
N LYS A 52 -12.88 -1.00 -1.73
CA LYS A 52 -14.33 -0.77 -1.69
C LYS A 52 -14.70 0.61 -1.15
N LYS A 53 -13.97 1.13 -0.17
CA LYS A 53 -14.20 2.47 0.37
C LYS A 53 -13.89 3.56 -0.65
N ILE A 54 -12.82 3.42 -1.42
CA ILE A 54 -12.41 4.40 -2.43
C ILE A 54 -13.35 4.35 -3.64
N GLU A 55 -13.71 3.15 -4.10
CA GLU A 55 -14.65 2.97 -5.21
C GLU A 55 -16.08 3.46 -4.89
N ARG A 56 -16.43 3.62 -3.61
CA ARG A 56 -17.71 4.22 -3.18
C ARG A 56 -17.74 5.74 -3.26
N LEU A 57 -16.60 6.40 -3.48
CA LEU A 57 -16.56 7.87 -3.58
C LEU A 57 -17.13 8.31 -4.94
N GLU A 58 -17.97 9.34 -4.92
CA GLU A 58 -18.46 9.96 -6.15
C GLU A 58 -17.26 10.52 -6.93
N ASN A 59 -17.16 10.18 -8.22
CA ASN A 59 -16.04 10.49 -9.13
C ASN A 59 -14.82 9.56 -9.06
N VAL A 60 -14.95 8.32 -8.57
CA VAL A 60 -13.93 7.28 -8.74
C VAL A 60 -14.45 6.22 -9.71
N GLU A 61 -13.71 5.95 -10.79
CA GLU A 61 -14.06 4.85 -11.69
C GLU A 61 -13.60 3.50 -11.12
N ARG A 62 -12.35 3.46 -10.66
CA ARG A 62 -11.73 2.26 -10.10
C ARG A 62 -10.57 2.62 -9.18
N ALA A 63 -10.36 1.78 -8.17
CA ALA A 63 -9.20 1.86 -7.29
C ALA A 63 -8.36 0.58 -7.39
N PHE A 64 -7.04 0.74 -7.44
CA PHE A 64 -6.07 -0.34 -7.36
C PHE A 64 -5.31 -0.21 -6.04
N VAL A 65 -5.30 -1.26 -5.23
CA VAL A 65 -4.63 -1.26 -3.93
C VAL A 65 -3.48 -2.27 -3.96
N HIS A 66 -2.25 -1.78 -3.78
CA HIS A 66 -1.06 -2.61 -3.60
C HIS A 66 -0.77 -2.76 -2.10
N LEU A 67 -0.49 -3.98 -1.68
CA LEU A 67 -0.11 -4.33 -0.32
C LEU A 67 1.36 -4.73 -0.32
N ASP A 68 2.21 -3.87 0.23
CA ASP A 68 3.64 -4.10 0.33
C ASP A 68 4.03 -4.38 1.77
N TYR A 69 5.08 -5.16 1.99
CA TYR A 69 5.71 -5.31 3.32
C TYR A 69 7.05 -4.58 3.42
N GLU A 70 7.53 -4.02 2.31
CA GLU A 70 8.82 -3.36 2.21
C GLU A 70 8.65 -1.91 1.74
N PHE A 71 9.25 -0.97 2.46
CA PHE A 71 9.11 0.46 2.16
C PHE A 71 10.21 0.98 1.22
N ALA A 72 11.23 0.18 0.93
CA ALA A 72 12.43 0.60 0.23
C ALA A 72 12.22 0.84 -1.29
N HIS A 73 11.15 0.28 -1.89
CA HIS A 73 10.78 0.46 -3.31
C HIS A 73 12.02 0.48 -4.24
N HIS A 74 12.96 -0.43 -4.00
CA HIS A 74 14.21 -0.45 -4.76
C HIS A 74 13.84 -0.73 -6.23
N PRO A 75 14.35 0.02 -7.21
CA PRO A 75 13.96 -0.14 -8.62
C PRO A 75 14.22 -1.55 -9.17
N THR A 76 15.08 -2.33 -8.50
CA THR A 76 15.35 -3.73 -8.78
C THR A 76 14.27 -4.71 -8.30
N SER A 77 13.40 -4.30 -7.36
CA SER A 77 12.42 -5.18 -6.72
C SER A 77 11.02 -5.08 -7.34
N GLU A 78 10.64 -3.96 -7.94
CA GLU A 78 9.22 -3.73 -8.31
C GLU A 78 8.90 -3.81 -9.81
N HIS A 79 9.82 -3.49 -10.73
CA HIS A 79 9.53 -3.61 -12.16
C HIS A 79 10.78 -4.05 -12.93
N LYS A 80 10.65 -5.11 -13.72
CA LYS A 80 11.65 -5.42 -14.73
C LYS A 80 11.60 -4.30 -15.76
N VAL A 81 12.64 -3.47 -15.81
CA VAL A 81 12.86 -2.56 -16.94
C VAL A 81 13.07 -3.46 -18.15
N VAL A 82 12.07 -3.53 -19.02
CA VAL A 82 12.16 -4.23 -20.31
C VAL A 82 12.41 -3.18 -21.38
#